data_AF-D4XRA7-F1
#
_entry.id   AF-D4XRA7-F1
#
_cell.length_a   1.000
_cell.length_b   1.000
_cell.length_c   1.000
_cell.angle_alpha   90.00
_cell.angle_beta   90.00
_cell.angle_gamma   90.00
#
_symmetry.space_group_name_H-M   'P 1'
#
loop_
_entity.id
_entity.type
_entity.pdbx_description
1 polymer ?
#
loop_
_entity_poly.entity_id
_entity_poly.type
_entity_poly.pdbx_seq_one_letter_code
_entity_poly.pdbx_strand_id
1 'polypeptide(L)'
;MLISKRRLIHAIVYEVILLVIIAIALSFIFDMPMEVTGTLGVFMAVVSVIWNMIFNNYFEKIEHKYNWERTVPVRILHAVGFEGGLLIATVPMIAYMMNMTIVEAFILDIGLTLCILVYTFIFQWCYDTVENRFFPNAKFAS
;
A
#
# COMPACT_ATOMS: atom_id res chain seq x y z
N MET A 1 -21.73 -7.87 -1.03
CA MET A 1 -20.48 -7.86 -0.24
C MET A 1 -20.66 -6.91 0.94
N LEU A 2 -21.22 -7.38 2.06
CA LEU A 2 -21.47 -6.54 3.23
C LEU A 2 -20.14 -6.33 3.97
N ILE A 3 -19.47 -5.21 3.69
CA ILE A 3 -18.30 -4.78 4.46
C ILE A 3 -18.79 -4.56 5.90
N SER A 4 -18.35 -5.42 6.82
CA SER A 4 -18.66 -5.27 8.25
C SER A 4 -18.14 -3.91 8.73
N LYS A 5 -18.93 -3.19 9.54
CA LYS A 5 -18.55 -1.88 10.11
C LYS A 5 -17.14 -1.88 10.72
N ARG A 6 -16.72 -3.00 11.32
CA ARG A 6 -15.36 -3.20 11.85
C ARG A 6 -14.26 -3.10 10.79
N ARG A 7 -14.43 -3.77 9.64
CA ARG A 7 -13.43 -3.73 8.56
C ARG A 7 -13.30 -2.35 7.95
N LEU A 8 -14.42 -1.63 7.83
CA LEU A 8 -14.39 -0.25 7.33
C LEU A 8 -13.65 0.68 8.30
N ILE A 9 -13.96 0.61 9.60
CA ILE A 9 -13.26 1.42 10.61
C ILE A 9 -11.77 1.07 10.65
N HIS A 10 -11.43 -0.22 10.61
CA HIS A 10 -10.03 -0.68 10.56
C HIS A 10 -9.30 -0.10 9.34
N ALA A 11 -9.87 -0.22 8.15
CA ALA A 11 -9.27 0.30 6.92
C ALA A 11 -9.10 1.83 6.95
N ILE A 12 -10.10 2.56 7.42
CA ILE A 12 -10.02 4.03 7.52
C ILE A 12 -8.96 4.45 8.54
N VAL A 13 -8.92 3.83 9.72
CA VAL A 13 -7.93 4.15 10.76
C VAL A 13 -6.52 3.84 10.28
N TYR A 14 -6.32 2.69 9.64
CA TYR A 14 -5.05 2.32 9.01
C TYR A 14 -4.58 3.39 8.02
N GLU A 15 -5.46 3.78 7.10
CA GLU A 15 -5.13 4.71 6.01
C GLU A 15 -4.83 6.12 6.54
N VAL A 16 -5.65 6.62 7.48
CA VAL A 16 -5.48 7.96 8.05
C VAL A 16 -4.16 8.06 8.81
N ILE A 17 -3.85 7.07 9.65
CA ILE A 17 -2.59 7.07 10.41
C ILE A 17 -1.40 6.97 9.44
N LEU A 18 -1.50 6.13 8.41
CA LEU A 18 -0.45 5.99 7.41
C LEU A 18 -0.18 7.31 6.68
N LEU A 19 -1.22 7.98 6.19
CA LEU A 19 -1.11 9.26 5.49
C LEU A 19 -0.48 10.34 6.37
N VAL A 20 -0.86 10.40 7.65
CA VAL A 20 -0.25 11.34 8.61
C VAL A 20 1.23 11.04 8.82
N ILE A 21 1.60 9.78 9.00
CA ILE A 21 3.00 9.37 9.18
C ILE A 21 3.83 9.71 7.93
N ILE A 22 3.34 9.38 6.74
CA ILE A 22 4.04 9.67 5.48
C ILE A 22 4.19 11.18 5.28
N ALA A 23 3.14 11.96 5.49
CA ALA A 23 3.20 13.42 5.34
C ALA A 23 4.24 14.04 6.28
N ILE A 24 4.25 13.63 7.56
CA ILE A 24 5.23 14.11 8.54
C ILE A 24 6.64 13.66 8.17
N ALA A 25 6.84 12.39 7.83
CA ALA A 25 8.15 11.84 7.48
C ALA A 25 8.75 12.55 6.27
N LEU A 26 7.97 12.70 5.19
CA LEU A 26 8.41 13.38 3.98
C LEU A 26 8.67 14.87 4.21
N SER A 27 7.78 15.54 4.95
CA SER A 27 7.93 16.97 5.26
C SER A 27 9.20 17.23 6.08
N PHE A 28 9.49 16.36 7.04
CA PHE A 28 10.66 16.46 7.92
C PHE A 28 11.98 16.07 7.21
N ILE A 29 11.97 15.06 6.35
CA ILE A 29 13.18 14.59 5.65
C ILE A 29 13.58 15.54 4.52
N PHE A 30 12.60 16.12 3.82
CA PHE A 30 12.83 16.91 2.61
C PHE A 30 12.52 18.40 2.76
N ASP A 31 12.31 18.88 3.99
CA ASP A 31 11.98 20.29 4.31
C ASP A 31 10.84 20.86 3.45
N MET A 32 9.88 20.00 3.11
CA MET A 32 8.80 20.31 2.18
C MET A 32 7.51 20.65 2.93
N PRO A 33 6.63 21.52 2.39
CA PRO A 33 5.34 21.81 3.01
C PRO A 33 4.52 20.54 3.21
N MET A 34 3.90 20.39 4.39
CA MET A 34 3.01 19.26 4.70
C MET A 34 1.85 19.13 3.69
N GLU A 35 1.43 20.23 3.08
CA GLU A 35 0.40 20.23 2.03
C GLU A 35 0.85 19.44 0.79
N VAL A 36 2.09 19.64 0.33
CA VAL A 36 2.63 18.95 -0.85
C VAL A 36 2.82 17.46 -0.56
N THR A 37 3.41 17.12 0.58
CA THR A 37 3.71 15.74 0.97
C THR A 37 2.45 14.94 1.34
N GLY A 38 1.48 15.58 1.99
CA GLY A 38 0.16 14.99 2.24
C GLY A 38 -0.63 14.77 0.96
N THR A 39 -0.61 15.74 0.03
CA THR A 39 -1.25 15.61 -1.28
C THR A 39 -0.62 14.47 -2.08
N LEU A 40 0.73 14.37 -2.10
CA LEU A 40 1.45 13.27 -2.73
C LEU A 40 1.01 11.92 -2.15
N GLY A 41 0.96 11.78 -0.82
CA GLY A 41 0.53 10.55 -0.16
C GLY A 41 -0.89 10.12 -0.57
N VAL A 42 -1.83 11.07 -0.66
CA VAL A 42 -3.19 10.80 -1.14
C VAL A 42 -3.21 10.35 -2.60
N PHE A 43 -2.47 11.03 -3.49
CA PHE A 43 -2.37 10.63 -4.89
C PHE A 43 -1.75 9.24 -5.04
N MET A 44 -0.69 8.94 -4.29
CA MET A 44 -0.06 7.61 -4.26
C MET A 44 -1.05 6.53 -3.80
N ALA A 45 -1.82 6.77 -2.75
CA ALA A 45 -2.84 5.83 -2.27
C ALA A 45 -3.91 5.57 -3.34
N VAL A 46 -4.41 6.63 -4.00
CA VAL A 46 -5.41 6.50 -5.07
C VAL A 46 -4.85 5.73 -6.27
N VAL A 47 -3.64 6.09 -6.73
CA VAL A 47 -2.97 5.39 -7.85
C VAL A 47 -2.72 3.93 -7.50
N SER A 48 -2.28 3.64 -6.27
CA SER A 48 -2.06 2.28 -5.79
C SER A 48 -3.34 1.43 -5.81
N VAL A 49 -4.45 1.97 -5.30
CA VAL A 49 -5.75 1.26 -5.31
C VAL A 49 -6.22 0.99 -6.75
N ILE A 50 -6.14 2.01 -7.63
CA ILE A 50 -6.54 1.87 -9.04
C ILE A 50 -5.65 0.83 -9.74
N TRP A 51 -4.33 0.92 -9.56
CA TRP A 51 -3.37 0.00 -10.15
C TRP A 51 -3.58 -1.44 -9.66
N ASN A 52 -3.81 -1.63 -8.36
CA ASN A 52 -4.15 -2.93 -7.78
C ASN A 52 -5.41 -3.54 -8.42
N MET A 53 -6.46 -2.75 -8.63
CA MET A 53 -7.64 -3.24 -9.34
C MET A 53 -7.34 -3.62 -10.79
N ILE A 54 -6.60 -2.78 -11.53
CA ILE A 54 -6.26 -3.05 -12.93
C ILE A 54 -5.39 -4.30 -13.05
N PHE A 55 -4.33 -4.38 -12.26
CA PHE A 55 -3.35 -5.46 -12.30
C PHE A 55 -3.98 -6.79 -11.91
N ASN A 56 -4.72 -6.84 -10.78
CA ASN A 56 -5.38 -8.07 -10.36
C ASN A 56 -6.39 -8.56 -11.41
N ASN A 57 -7.21 -7.66 -11.98
CA ASN A 57 -8.15 -8.03 -13.04
C ASN A 57 -7.44 -8.57 -14.30
N TYR A 58 -6.30 -8.01 -14.67
CA TYR A 58 -5.52 -8.49 -15.82
C TYR A 58 -4.87 -9.85 -15.54
N PHE A 59 -4.29 -10.00 -14.35
CA PHE A 59 -3.61 -11.22 -13.96
C PHE A 59 -4.59 -12.39 -13.79
N GLU A 60 -5.75 -12.17 -13.18
CA GLU A 60 -6.80 -13.19 -13.06
C GLU A 60 -7.27 -13.68 -14.44
N LYS A 61 -7.43 -12.78 -15.42
CA LYS A 61 -7.77 -13.16 -16.80
C LYS A 61 -6.69 -14.04 -17.44
N ILE A 62 -5.42 -13.77 -17.16
CA ILE A 62 -4.30 -14.58 -17.65
C ILE A 62 -4.30 -15.94 -16.95
N GLU A 63 -4.41 -15.98 -15.62
CA GLU A 63 -4.47 -17.24 -14.87
C GLU A 63 -5.61 -18.13 -15.37
N HIS A 64 -6.80 -17.57 -15.57
CA HIS A 64 -7.95 -18.31 -16.11
C HIS A 64 -7.75 -18.76 -17.56
N LYS A 65 -7.08 -17.96 -18.39
CA LYS A 65 -6.84 -18.30 -19.80
C LYS A 65 -5.78 -19.41 -19.95
N TYR A 66 -4.76 -19.42 -19.11
CA TYR A 66 -3.63 -20.37 -19.20
C TYR A 66 -3.69 -21.50 -18.16
N ASN A 67 -4.75 -21.54 -17.34
CA ASN A 67 -4.96 -22.52 -16.27
C ASN A 67 -3.73 -22.70 -15.37
N TRP A 68 -3.10 -21.57 -15.02
CA TRP A 68 -1.85 -21.57 -14.26
C TRP A 68 -2.07 -22.11 -12.85
N GLU A 69 -1.31 -23.16 -12.49
CA GLU A 69 -1.16 -23.51 -11.08
C GLU A 69 -0.37 -22.41 -10.38
N ARG A 70 -0.86 -21.93 -9.22
CA ARG A 70 -0.22 -20.90 -8.39
C ARG A 70 1.04 -21.40 -7.69
N THR A 71 2.01 -21.83 -8.48
CA THR A 71 3.35 -22.23 -8.09
C THR A 71 4.16 -21.02 -7.63
N VAL A 72 5.22 -21.25 -6.85
CA VAL A 72 6.09 -20.19 -6.31
C VAL A 72 6.60 -19.22 -7.40
N PRO A 73 7.03 -19.67 -8.60
CA PRO A 73 7.46 -18.77 -9.67
C PRO A 73 6.38 -17.81 -10.15
N VAL A 74 5.12 -18.28 -10.25
CA VAL A 74 3.97 -17.45 -10.67
C VAL A 74 3.69 -16.35 -9.64
N ARG A 75 3.86 -16.65 -8.35
CA ARG A 75 3.71 -15.65 -7.27
C ARG A 75 4.80 -14.59 -7.30
N ILE A 76 6.04 -14.98 -7.58
CA ILE A 76 7.15 -14.03 -7.72
C ILE A 76 6.91 -13.14 -8.94
N LEU A 77 6.53 -13.72 -10.08
CA LEU A 77 6.21 -12.97 -11.29
C LEU A 77 5.07 -11.98 -11.06
N HIS A 78 4.02 -12.40 -10.33
CA HIS A 78 2.94 -11.52 -9.93
C HIS A 78 3.44 -10.35 -9.08
N ALA A 79 4.17 -10.63 -8.00
CA ALA A 79 4.65 -9.60 -7.08
C ALA A 79 5.60 -8.61 -7.78
N VAL A 80 6.55 -9.11 -8.57
CA VAL A 80 7.50 -8.27 -9.31
C VAL A 80 6.79 -7.48 -10.41
N GLY A 81 5.83 -8.06 -11.11
CA GLY A 81 5.02 -7.36 -12.11
C GLY A 81 4.13 -6.28 -11.51
N PHE A 82 3.53 -6.56 -10.35
CA PHE A 82 2.70 -5.61 -9.61
C PHE A 82 3.53 -4.42 -9.15
N GLU A 83 4.59 -4.68 -8.38
CA GLU A 83 5.45 -3.67 -7.80
C GLU A 83 6.17 -2.89 -8.91
N GLY A 84 6.76 -3.58 -9.89
CA GLY A 84 7.44 -2.94 -11.00
C GLY A 84 6.53 -2.05 -11.84
N GLY A 85 5.29 -2.49 -12.09
CA GLY A 85 4.30 -1.67 -12.78
C GLY A 85 3.86 -0.45 -11.97
N LEU A 86 3.73 -0.61 -10.65
CA LEU A 86 3.40 0.48 -9.74
C LEU A 86 4.52 1.53 -9.72
N LEU A 87 5.78 1.10 -9.60
CA LEU A 87 6.98 1.96 -9.62
C LEU A 87 7.03 2.83 -10.88
N ILE A 88 6.65 2.30 -12.04
CA ILE A 88 6.62 3.07 -13.30
C ILE A 88 5.61 4.23 -13.22
N ALA A 89 4.52 4.09 -12.46
CA ALA A 89 3.53 5.13 -12.28
C ALA A 89 3.87 6.09 -11.12
N THR A 90 4.37 5.59 -10.00
CA THR A 90 4.64 6.36 -8.78
C THR A 90 5.93 7.17 -8.88
N VAL A 91 7.00 6.63 -9.45
CA VAL A 91 8.32 7.31 -9.50
C VAL A 91 8.28 8.62 -10.29
N PRO A 92 7.69 8.71 -11.50
CA PRO A 92 7.59 9.99 -12.21
C PRO A 92 6.74 11.02 -11.45
N MET A 93 5.70 10.55 -10.75
CA MET A 93 4.83 11.41 -9.94
C MET A 93 5.59 11.99 -8.74
N ILE A 94 6.33 11.17 -8.01
CA ILE A 94 7.19 11.60 -6.89
C ILE A 94 8.24 12.58 -7.41
N ALA A 95 8.96 12.24 -8.49
CA ALA A 95 9.97 13.10 -9.08
C ALA A 95 9.41 14.49 -9.44
N TYR A 96 8.23 14.53 -10.07
CA TYR A 96 7.58 15.77 -10.46
C TYR A 96 7.09 16.59 -9.25
N MET A 97 6.39 15.97 -8.30
CA MET A 97 5.80 16.68 -7.16
C MET A 97 6.83 17.11 -6.13
N MET A 98 7.88 16.31 -5.93
CA MET A 98 8.96 16.60 -4.98
C MET A 98 10.14 17.35 -5.61
N ASN A 99 10.10 17.60 -6.93
CA ASN A 99 11.18 18.22 -7.70
C ASN A 99 12.53 17.49 -7.52
N MET A 100 12.47 16.16 -7.58
CA MET A 100 13.60 15.25 -7.39
C MET A 100 14.01 14.60 -8.70
N THR A 101 15.24 14.12 -8.77
CA THR A 101 15.66 13.26 -9.89
C THR A 101 14.93 11.92 -9.86
N ILE A 102 14.84 11.25 -11.01
CA ILE A 102 14.19 9.93 -11.13
C ILE A 102 14.83 8.90 -10.16
N VAL A 103 16.15 8.99 -9.96
CA VAL A 103 16.88 8.07 -9.07
C VAL A 103 16.53 8.33 -7.60
N GLU A 104 16.49 9.59 -7.18
CA GLU A 104 16.07 9.96 -5.81
C GLU A 104 14.62 9.55 -5.56
N ALA A 105 13.72 9.81 -6.52
CA ALA A 105 12.32 9.40 -6.44
C ALA A 105 12.16 7.88 -6.35
N PHE A 106 12.96 7.12 -7.10
CA PHE A 106 12.98 5.66 -7.03
C PHE A 106 13.45 5.14 -5.66
N ILE A 107 14.53 5.71 -5.11
CA ILE A 107 15.03 5.36 -3.78
C ILE A 107 13.99 5.71 -2.72
N LEU A 108 13.35 6.87 -2.85
CA LEU A 108 12.29 7.30 -1.95
C LEU A 108 11.09 6.36 -1.99
N ASP A 109 10.64 5.96 -3.19
CA ASP A 109 9.50 5.07 -3.35
C ASP A 109 9.77 3.70 -2.71
N ILE A 110 10.95 3.11 -2.93
CA ILE A 110 11.37 1.88 -2.25
C ILE A 110 11.41 2.07 -0.74
N GLY A 111 11.96 3.18 -0.26
CA GLY A 111 12.02 3.52 1.16
C GLY A 111 10.61 3.62 1.77
N LEU A 112 9.68 4.27 1.08
CA LEU A 112 8.28 4.37 1.47
C LEU A 112 7.61 3.00 1.49
N THR A 113 7.77 2.18 0.45
CA THR A 113 7.22 0.81 0.41
C THR A 113 7.71 -0.02 1.60
N LEU A 114 9.02 0.01 1.90
CA LEU A 114 9.57 -0.70 3.05
C LEU A 114 9.01 -0.18 4.38
N CYS A 115 8.93 1.14 4.55
CA CYS A 115 8.32 1.77 5.72
C CYS A 115 6.84 1.38 5.89
N ILE A 116 6.08 1.38 4.80
CA ILE A 116 4.68 0.95 4.78
C ILE A 116 4.60 -0.52 5.19
N LEU A 117 5.43 -1.41 4.66
CA LEU A 117 5.43 -2.83 5.04
C LEU A 117 5.65 -3.03 6.55
N VAL A 118 6.63 -2.33 7.13
CA VAL A 118 6.90 -2.39 8.57
C VAL A 118 5.72 -1.82 9.36
N TYR A 119 5.18 -0.67 8.94
CA TYR A 119 4.00 -0.07 9.56
C TYR A 119 2.79 -1.03 9.52
N THR A 120 2.50 -1.63 8.37
CA THR A 120 1.40 -2.59 8.19
C THR A 120 1.55 -3.76 9.15
N PHE A 121 2.75 -4.32 9.27
CA PHE A 121 3.01 -5.40 10.20
C PHE A 121 2.73 -5.00 11.65
N ILE A 122 3.22 -3.83 12.08
CA ILE A 122 3.01 -3.33 13.45
C ILE A 122 1.52 -3.05 13.69
N PHE A 123 0.84 -2.39 12.75
CA PHE A 123 -0.57 -2.07 12.85
C PHE A 123 -1.42 -3.34 12.95
N GLN A 124 -1.14 -4.33 12.10
CA GLN A 124 -1.82 -5.63 12.13
C GLN A 124 -1.63 -6.31 13.48
N TRP A 125 -0.40 -6.35 14.00
CA TRP A 125 -0.11 -6.97 15.30
C TRP A 125 -0.80 -6.26 16.47
N CYS A 126 -0.81 -4.93 16.47
CA CYS A 126 -1.53 -4.14 17.46
C CYS A 126 -3.05 -4.39 17.38
N TYR A 127 -3.62 -4.37 16.18
CA TYR A 127 -5.03 -4.61 15.96
C TYR A 127 -5.45 -6.01 16.42
N ASP A 128 -4.69 -7.05 16.05
CA ASP A 128 -4.93 -8.42 16.49
C ASP A 128 -4.85 -8.54 18.01
N THR A 129 -3.90 -7.86 18.66
CA THR A 129 -3.77 -7.86 20.12
C THR A 129 -4.97 -7.20 20.80
N VAL A 130 -5.45 -6.08 20.27
CA VAL A 130 -6.65 -5.39 20.77
C VAL A 130 -7.90 -6.25 20.55
N GLU A 131 -8.06 -6.84 19.36
CA GLU A 131 -9.19 -7.70 19.04
C GLU A 131 -9.23 -8.95 19.92
N ASN A 132 -8.09 -9.62 20.14
CA ASN A 132 -8.00 -10.76 21.05
C ASN A 132 -8.32 -10.38 22.52
N ARG A 133 -8.01 -9.15 22.94
CA ARG A 133 -8.24 -8.68 24.31
C ARG A 133 -9.70 -8.27 24.57
N PHE A 134 -10.37 -7.66 23.60
CA PHE A 134 -11.75 -7.17 23.74
C PHE A 134 -12.81 -8.12 23.14
N PHE A 135 -12.44 -8.99 22.20
CA PHE A 135 -13.32 -9.96 21.53
C PHE A 135 -12.65 -11.35 21.42
N PRO A 136 -12.35 -12.03 22.54
CA PRO A 136 -11.62 -13.31 22.54
C PRO A 136 -12.30 -14.44 21.75
N ASN A 137 -13.61 -14.34 21.46
CA ASN A 137 -14.38 -15.35 20.72
C ASN A 137 -14.51 -15.08 19.20
N ALA A 138 -13.91 -14.02 18.66
CA ALA A 138 -14.04 -13.68 17.23
C ALA A 138 -13.29 -14.65 16.28
N LYS A 139 -12.26 -15.36 16.78
CA LYS A 139 -11.49 -16.35 16.00
C LYS A 139 -12.28 -17.59 15.57
N PHE A 140 -13.44 -17.87 16.18
CA PHE A 140 -14.24 -19.07 15.89
C PHE A 140 -15.41 -18.82 14.91
N ALA A 141 -15.51 -17.63 14.31
CA ALA A 141 -16.62 -17.26 13.45
C ALA A 141 -16.21 -16.69 12.07
N SER A 142 -14.99 -16.99 11.60
CA SER A 142 -14.55 -16.71 10.21
C SER A 142 -14.44 -17.99 9.41
#